data_AF-A0A538RBR0-F1
#
_entry.id   AF-A0A538RBR0-F1
#
_cell.length_a   1.000
_cell.length_b   1.000
_cell.length_c   1.000
_cell.angle_alpha   90.00
_cell.angle_beta   90.00
_cell.angle_gamma   90.00
#
_symmetry.space_group_name_H-M   'P 1'
#
loop_
_entity.id
_entity.type
_entity.pdbx_description
1 polymer ?
#
loop_
_entity_poly.entity_id
_entity_poly.type
_entity_poly.pdbx_seq_one_letter_code
_entity_poly.pdbx_strand_id
1 'polypeptide(L)'
;MAVSGAKERIDAALQGWSGITSQPHRFGGTEYCLGRREIGHVHGDSLVDIPFPKEVRNELVTAGRAEPHHILPESGWVSIYLRQASDVDRAIELLRFSFEIAYQRTTK
;
A
#
# COMPACT_ATOMS: atom_id res chain seq x y z
N MET A 1 1.03 -2.18 18.93
CA MET A 1 2.45 -2.58 18.73
C MET A 1 2.61 -2.95 17.28
N ALA A 2 3.82 -2.83 16.72
CA ALA A 2 4.10 -3.30 15.36
C ALA A 2 3.87 -4.82 15.24
N VAL A 3 3.53 -5.30 14.05
CA VAL A 3 3.36 -6.73 13.79
C VAL A 3 4.67 -7.28 13.26
N SER A 4 5.44 -7.97 14.10
CA SER A 4 6.74 -8.54 13.71
C SER A 4 6.64 -9.40 12.46
N GLY A 5 7.51 -9.15 11.47
CA GLY A 5 7.56 -9.87 10.20
C GLY A 5 6.46 -9.47 9.20
N ALA A 6 5.73 -8.38 9.46
CA ALA A 6 4.72 -7.90 8.53
C ALA A 6 5.32 -7.43 7.20
N LYS A 7 6.49 -6.77 7.25
CA LYS A 7 7.20 -6.38 6.02
C LYS A 7 7.53 -7.61 5.17
N GLU A 8 8.17 -8.64 5.74
CA GLU A 8 8.50 -9.85 4.98
C GLU A 8 7.24 -10.50 4.38
N ARG A 9 6.12 -10.50 5.12
CA ARG A 9 4.86 -11.07 4.62
C ARG A 9 4.29 -10.27 3.44
N ILE A 10 4.36 -8.93 3.50
CA ILE A 10 3.95 -8.05 2.41
C ILE A 10 4.87 -8.26 1.19
N ASP A 11 6.18 -8.27 1.40
CA ASP A 11 7.16 -8.54 0.32
C ASP A 11 6.87 -9.87 -0.38
N ALA A 12 6.69 -10.94 0.39
CA ALA A 12 6.41 -12.28 -0.14
C ALA A 12 5.10 -12.31 -0.94
N ALA A 13 4.06 -11.59 -0.50
CA ALA A 13 2.82 -11.50 -1.24
C ALA A 13 2.98 -10.76 -2.59
N LEU A 14 3.78 -9.70 -2.62
CA LEU A 14 3.98 -8.85 -3.80
C LEU A 14 4.98 -9.45 -4.81
N GLN A 15 5.93 -10.28 -4.37
CA GLN A 15 6.87 -10.98 -5.26
C GLN A 15 6.18 -11.85 -6.32
N GLY A 16 4.96 -12.33 -6.04
CA GLY A 16 4.17 -13.11 -6.99
C GLY A 16 3.46 -12.27 -8.06
N TRP A 17 3.49 -10.94 -7.99
CA TRP A 17 2.73 -10.08 -8.88
C TRP A 17 3.59 -9.65 -10.08
N SER A 18 3.15 -10.02 -11.29
CA SER A 18 3.88 -9.72 -12.51
C SER A 18 4.12 -8.22 -12.68
N GLY A 19 5.38 -7.84 -12.90
CA GLY A 19 5.78 -6.46 -13.16
C GLY A 19 6.02 -5.60 -11.92
N ILE A 20 5.86 -6.16 -10.70
CA ILE A 20 6.24 -5.46 -9.48
C ILE A 20 7.75 -5.50 -9.28
N THR A 21 8.33 -4.34 -8.98
CA THR A 21 9.67 -4.18 -8.45
C THR A 21 9.62 -3.54 -7.08
N SER A 22 10.60 -3.85 -6.22
CA SER A 22 10.75 -3.25 -4.90
C SER A 22 12.08 -2.49 -4.82
N GLN A 23 12.07 -1.29 -4.26
CA GLN A 23 13.29 -0.51 -4.03
C GLN A 23 13.20 0.31 -2.72
N PRO A 24 14.33 0.81 -2.19
CA PRO A 24 14.30 1.71 -1.04
C PRO A 24 13.48 2.97 -1.35
N HIS A 25 12.57 3.33 -0.45
CA HIS A 25 11.77 4.54 -0.59
C HIS A 25 12.51 5.76 -0.03
N ARG A 26 12.41 6.92 -0.71
CA ARG A 26 13.19 8.13 -0.38
C ARG A 26 12.93 8.70 1.01
N PHE A 27 11.81 8.35 1.63
CA PHE A 27 11.43 8.77 2.98
C PHE A 27 11.60 7.66 4.02
N GLY A 28 12.39 6.63 3.69
CA GLY A 28 12.48 5.40 4.47
C GLY A 28 11.42 4.39 4.03
N GLY A 29 11.69 3.12 4.31
CA GLY A 29 10.83 2.00 3.93
C GLY A 29 11.17 1.35 2.58
N THR A 30 10.27 0.50 2.11
CA THR A 30 10.35 -0.20 0.83
C THR A 30 9.16 0.20 -0.03
N GLU A 31 9.42 0.79 -1.20
CA GLU A 31 8.40 1.11 -2.20
C GLU A 31 8.25 -0.02 -3.20
N TYR A 32 7.00 -0.21 -3.66
CA TYR A 32 6.62 -1.19 -4.66
C TYR A 32 6.07 -0.49 -5.89
N CYS A 33 6.62 -0.82 -7.05
CA CYS A 33 6.34 -0.15 -8.30
C CYS A 33 5.90 -1.13 -9.39
N LEU A 34 4.83 -0.79 -10.11
CA LEU A 34 4.50 -1.38 -11.40
C LEU A 34 5.09 -0.49 -12.50
N GLY A 35 6.23 -0.91 -13.06
CA GLY A 35 7.02 -0.06 -13.97
C GLY A 35 7.50 1.21 -13.26
N ARG A 36 7.02 2.38 -13.70
CA ARG A 36 7.34 3.68 -13.08
C ARG A 36 6.30 4.16 -12.06
N ARG A 37 5.21 3.40 -11.85
CA ARG A 37 4.09 3.80 -11.02
C ARG A 37 4.16 3.08 -9.68
N GLU A 38 4.29 3.86 -8.61
CA GLU A 38 4.18 3.34 -7.24
C GLU A 38 2.76 2.85 -6.96
N ILE A 39 2.66 1.65 -6.39
CA ILE A 39 1.40 1.05 -5.93
C ILE A 39 1.26 1.09 -4.41
N GLY A 40 2.33 1.40 -3.69
CA GLY A 40 2.38 1.62 -2.24
C GLY A 40 3.78 1.40 -1.69
N HIS A 41 3.99 1.72 -0.41
CA HIS A 41 5.24 1.48 0.29
C HIS A 41 4.99 1.10 1.75
N VAL A 42 5.95 0.39 2.33
CA VAL A 42 5.90 -0.10 3.72
C VAL A 42 7.05 0.48 4.55
N HIS A 43 6.72 0.96 5.75
CA HIS A 43 7.67 1.43 6.75
C HIS A 43 7.89 0.36 7.81
N GLY A 44 8.73 -0.62 7.47
CA GLY A 44 9.02 -1.77 8.34
C GLY A 44 7.75 -2.54 8.73
N ASP A 45 7.62 -2.89 10.00
CA ASP A 45 6.52 -3.73 10.49
C ASP A 45 5.28 -2.95 10.98
N SER A 46 5.21 -1.65 10.68
CA SER A 46 4.32 -0.73 11.41
C SER A 46 3.29 0.02 10.56
N LEU A 47 3.59 0.32 9.30
CA LEU A 47 2.78 1.22 8.50
C LEU A 47 2.92 0.91 7.01
N VAL A 48 1.80 0.95 6.30
CA VAL A 48 1.74 0.88 4.83
C VAL A 48 0.99 2.10 4.31
N ASP A 49 1.59 2.78 3.33
CA ASP A 49 0.97 3.91 2.65
C ASP A 49 0.68 3.53 1.19
N ILE A 50 -0.53 3.83 0.72
CA ILE A 50 -1.03 3.34 -0.57
C ILE A 50 -1.69 4.48 -1.36
N PRO A 51 -1.27 4.76 -2.61
CA PRO A 51 -1.88 5.77 -3.46
C PRO A 51 -3.15 5.26 -4.15
N PHE A 52 -4.24 6.02 -4.06
CA PHE A 52 -5.48 5.78 -4.81
C PHE A 52 -5.95 7.04 -5.56
N PRO A 53 -6.84 6.91 -6.57
CA PRO A 53 -7.69 8.02 -6.99
C PRO A 53 -8.48 8.57 -5.80
N LYS A 54 -8.69 9.89 -5.74
CA LYS A 54 -9.29 10.55 -4.57
C LYS A 54 -10.69 10.02 -4.22
N GLU A 55 -11.50 9.64 -5.22
CA GLU A 55 -12.82 9.04 -5.02
C GLU A 55 -12.72 7.68 -4.30
N VAL A 56 -11.87 6.78 -4.82
CA VAL A 56 -11.59 5.47 -4.21
C VAL A 56 -11.03 5.65 -2.78
N ARG A 57 -10.13 6.61 -2.59
CA ARG A 57 -9.61 6.94 -1.26
C ARG A 57 -10.74 7.30 -0.29
N ASN A 58 -11.67 8.15 -0.70
CA ASN A 58 -12.77 8.60 0.16
C ASN A 58 -13.67 7.43 0.57
N GLU A 59 -13.94 6.51 -0.35
CA GLU A 59 -14.72 5.30 -0.06
C GLU A 59 -14.01 4.40 0.96
N LEU A 60 -12.72 4.15 0.77
CA LEU A 60 -11.93 3.31 1.70
C LEU A 60 -11.90 3.88 3.12
N VAL A 61 -11.72 5.20 3.25
CA VAL A 61 -11.73 5.89 4.55
C VAL A 61 -13.12 5.86 5.17
N THR A 62 -14.16 6.17 4.40
CA THR A 62 -15.55 6.15 4.89
C THR A 62 -15.98 4.76 5.34
N ALA A 63 -15.52 3.71 4.66
CA ALA A 63 -15.75 2.31 5.02
C ALA A 63 -14.87 1.82 6.19
N GLY A 64 -14.00 2.66 6.75
CA GLY A 64 -13.09 2.29 7.84
C GLY A 64 -12.02 1.27 7.44
N ARG A 65 -11.74 1.13 6.12
CA ARG A 65 -10.74 0.19 5.60
C ARG A 65 -9.32 0.74 5.66
N ALA A 66 -9.16 2.06 5.70
CA ALA A 66 -7.88 2.72 5.86
C ALA A 66 -8.06 4.09 6.51
N GLU A 67 -6.97 4.68 7.01
CA GLU A 67 -6.96 6.04 7.53
C GLU A 67 -6.51 7.03 6.43
N PRO A 68 -6.90 8.32 6.47
CA PRO A 68 -6.27 9.34 5.65
C PRO A 68 -4.75 9.32 5.84
N HIS A 69 -3.98 9.58 4.79
CA HIS A 69 -2.53 9.56 4.90
C HIS A 69 -2.02 10.51 5.99
N HIS A 70 -1.21 9.99 6.91
CA HIS A 70 -0.82 10.69 8.14
C HIS A 70 -0.06 12.02 7.92
N ILE A 71 0.65 12.19 6.80
CA ILE A 71 1.32 13.46 6.43
C ILE A 71 0.56 14.26 5.36
N LEU A 72 -0.23 13.58 4.52
CA LEU A 72 -0.85 14.16 3.32
C LEU A 72 -2.35 13.87 3.32
N PRO A 73 -3.09 14.29 4.35
CA PRO A 73 -4.46 13.84 4.59
C PRO A 73 -5.46 14.25 3.50
N GLU A 74 -5.12 15.25 2.68
CA GLU A 74 -5.95 15.76 1.58
C GLU A 74 -5.66 15.11 0.21
N SER A 75 -4.62 14.27 0.14
CA SER A 75 -4.18 13.60 -1.08
C SER A 75 -5.02 12.36 -1.42
N GLY A 76 -4.66 11.64 -2.49
CA GLY A 76 -5.25 10.32 -2.78
C GLY A 76 -4.68 9.18 -1.93
N TRP A 77 -3.73 9.46 -1.03
CA TRP A 77 -3.06 8.44 -0.24
C TRP A 77 -3.86 8.05 1.00
N VAL A 78 -3.73 6.78 1.38
CA VAL A 78 -4.19 6.23 2.65
C VAL A 78 -3.03 5.66 3.45
N SER A 79 -3.21 5.58 4.76
CA SER A 79 -2.31 4.91 5.70
C SER A 79 -3.00 3.72 6.37
N ILE A 80 -2.28 2.62 6.55
CA ILE A 80 -2.73 1.45 7.31
C ILE A 80 -1.67 1.16 8.38
N TYR A 81 -2.02 1.40 9.64
CA TYR A 81 -1.18 1.01 10.76
C TYR A 81 -1.30 -0.49 11.00
N LEU A 82 -0.17 -1.19 11.01
CA LEU A 82 -0.09 -2.63 11.22
C LEU A 82 -0.03 -2.91 12.73
N ARG A 83 -1.21 -3.07 13.34
CA ARG A 83 -1.34 -3.27 14.80
C ARG A 83 -1.70 -4.71 15.16
N GLN A 84 -2.26 -5.46 14.21
CA GLN A 84 -2.61 -6.87 14.32
C GLN A 84 -2.47 -7.59 12.98
N ALA A 85 -2.42 -8.92 12.98
CA ALA A 85 -2.19 -9.72 11.77
C ALA A 85 -3.20 -9.43 10.64
N SER A 86 -4.46 -9.16 10.99
CA SER A 86 -5.51 -8.82 10.01
C SER A 86 -5.30 -7.46 9.34
N ASP A 87 -4.51 -6.55 9.92
CA ASP A 87 -4.13 -5.30 9.26
C ASP A 87 -3.13 -5.57 8.13
N VAL A 88 -2.27 -6.58 8.29
CA VAL A 88 -1.34 -7.03 7.24
C VAL A 88 -2.12 -7.63 6.06
N ASP A 89 -3.13 -8.44 6.36
CA ASP A 89 -4.03 -8.98 5.33
C ASP A 89 -4.74 -7.86 4.57
N ARG A 90 -5.27 -6.88 5.31
CA ARG A 90 -5.93 -5.70 4.74
C ARG A 90 -4.96 -4.87 3.89
N ALA A 91 -3.72 -4.70 4.33
CA ALA A 91 -2.71 -3.98 3.57
C ALA A 91 -2.39 -4.68 2.23
N ILE A 92 -2.22 -6.00 2.24
CA ILE A 92 -2.00 -6.79 1.02
C ILE A 92 -3.20 -6.67 0.08
N GLU A 93 -4.43 -6.74 0.61
CA GLU A 93 -5.66 -6.58 -0.17
C GLU A 93 -5.74 -5.20 -0.84
N LEU A 94 -5.43 -4.12 -0.10
CA LEU A 94 -5.46 -2.76 -0.65
C LEU A 94 -4.30 -2.48 -1.60
N LEU A 95 -3.12 -3.06 -1.37
CA LEU A 95 -2.01 -3.04 -2.34
C LEU A 95 -2.43 -3.74 -3.63
N ARG A 96 -3.18 -4.84 -3.55
CA ARG A 96 -3.70 -5.55 -4.73
C ARG A 96 -4.68 -4.68 -5.51
N PHE A 97 -5.56 -3.97 -4.81
CA PHE A 97 -6.49 -3.06 -5.46
C PHE A 97 -5.76 -1.90 -6.16
N SER A 98 -4.74 -1.33 -5.52
CA SER A 98 -3.87 -0.31 -6.12
C SER A 98 -3.15 -0.84 -7.37
N PHE A 99 -2.62 -2.07 -7.31
CA PHE A 99 -2.02 -2.76 -8.44
C PHE A 99 -3.00 -2.91 -9.61
N GLU A 100 -4.23 -3.33 -9.36
CA GLU A 100 -5.24 -3.53 -10.41
C GLU A 100 -5.62 -2.21 -11.10
N ILE A 101 -5.78 -1.13 -10.32
CA ILE A 101 -6.00 0.21 -10.87
C ILE A 101 -4.79 0.67 -11.72
N ALA A 102 -3.57 0.42 -11.25
CA ALA A 102 -2.35 0.76 -11.97
C ALA A 102 -2.24 -0.03 -13.28
N TYR A 103 -2.48 -1.34 -13.23
CA TYR A 103 -2.39 -2.25 -14.37
C TYR A 103 -3.36 -1.86 -15.48
N GLN A 104 -4.64 -1.61 -15.15
CA GLN A 104 -5.66 -1.17 -16.12
C GLN A 104 -5.33 0.16 -16.82
N ARG A 105 -4.50 1.00 -16.19
CA ARG A 105 -4.06 2.29 -16.76
C ARG A 105 -2.79 2.17 -17.59
N THR A 106 -2.00 1.12 -17.40
CA THR A 106 -0.80 0.84 -18.19
C THR A 106 -1.14 0.06 -19.48
N THR A 107 -2.23 -0.70 -19.49
CA THR A 107 -2.68 -1.48 -20.67
C THR A 107 -3.64 -0.71 -21.59
N LYS A 108 -3.99 0.53 -21.27
CA LYS A 108 -4.75 1.45 -22.13
C LYS A 108 -3.80 2.37 -22.88
#